data_AF-A0A352Q6V9-F1
#
_entry.id   AF-A0A352Q6V9-F1
#
_cell.length_a   1.000
_cell.length_b   1.000
_cell.length_c   1.000
_cell.angle_alpha   90.00
_cell.angle_beta   90.00
_cell.angle_gamma   90.00
#
_symmetry.space_group_name_H-M   'P 1'
#
loop_
_entity.id
_entity.type
_entity.pdbx_description
1 polymer ?
#
loop_
_entity_poly.entity_id
_entity_poly.type
_entity_poly.pdbx_seq_one_letter_code
_entity_poly.pdbx_strand_id
1 'polypeptide(L)'
;MSRRTIMRGGLASAATFFAASNPAIAGGFKWRGFGKDLIDFEPVPVASGNGPVPVISEDYEYQVLIPWGDPLEPGGPSYTGDPSTRPTAAEQAEMIGIGHDGMWYFPIKNEHAPRCGWNHGWNEWDDFDDWHRNNRHHRYGNHHGMLCINHEFGRNPHVLNKDQPENLEDVRLSQHAHGVAVVELKERFGTWSQVESERARRIHVNSPMEFSGPAADSELLKT
;
A
#
# COMPACT_ATOMS: atom_id res chain seq x y z
N MET A 1 -17.19 63.11 -41.65
CA MET A 1 -17.42 63.51 -40.24
C MET A 1 -18.43 62.53 -39.65
N SER A 2 -18.22 61.86 -38.52
CA SER A 2 -17.10 61.80 -37.59
C SER A 2 -17.29 60.55 -36.73
N ARG A 3 -16.20 59.79 -36.52
CA ARG A 3 -16.02 58.87 -35.41
C ARG A 3 -15.64 59.73 -34.21
N ARG A 4 -16.51 59.83 -33.20
CA ARG A 4 -16.20 60.15 -31.78
C ARG A 4 -17.49 60.54 -31.07
N THR A 5 -17.80 59.80 -30.01
CA THR A 5 -18.59 60.17 -28.81
C THR A 5 -19.55 59.04 -28.49
N ILE A 6 -19.10 58.10 -27.65
CA ILE A 6 -19.79 57.52 -26.49
C ILE A 6 -18.72 56.64 -25.82
N MET A 7 -17.77 57.31 -25.18
CA MET A 7 -16.82 56.73 -24.24
C MET A 7 -16.58 57.84 -23.22
N ARG A 8 -17.54 57.97 -22.30
CA ARG A 8 -17.50 58.74 -21.05
C ARG A 8 -18.85 58.64 -20.36
N GLY A 9 -19.01 57.58 -19.58
CA GLY A 9 -20.14 57.42 -18.66
C GLY A 9 -19.94 56.21 -17.78
N GLY A 10 -19.41 56.42 -16.57
CA GLY A 10 -19.64 55.51 -15.44
C GLY A 10 -18.51 54.56 -15.06
N LEU A 11 -17.35 55.09 -14.69
CA LEU A 11 -16.36 54.39 -13.88
C LEU A 11 -16.89 54.26 -12.43
N ALA A 12 -17.81 53.31 -12.15
CA ALA A 12 -18.39 53.15 -10.80
C ALA A 12 -18.97 51.77 -10.44
N SER A 13 -18.56 50.66 -11.08
CA SER A 13 -19.05 49.31 -10.71
C SER A 13 -18.01 48.20 -10.86
N ALA A 14 -16.76 48.43 -10.45
CA ALA A 14 -15.70 47.40 -10.49
C ALA A 14 -15.28 46.88 -9.10
N ALA A 15 -16.12 47.06 -8.07
CA ALA A 15 -15.78 46.68 -6.69
C ALA A 15 -16.79 45.75 -6.00
N THR A 16 -17.76 45.15 -6.72
CA THR A 16 -18.80 44.32 -6.09
C THR A 16 -18.92 42.90 -6.64
N PHE A 17 -18.00 42.44 -7.50
CA PHE A 17 -18.06 41.07 -8.05
C PHE A 17 -17.12 40.04 -7.41
N PHE A 18 -16.38 40.41 -6.36
CA PHE A 18 -15.57 39.45 -5.57
C PHE A 18 -16.27 38.93 -4.31
N ALA A 19 -17.56 39.20 -4.13
CA ALA A 19 -18.34 38.74 -2.99
C ALA A 19 -19.70 38.17 -3.42
N ALA A 20 -19.67 37.06 -4.14
CA ALA A 20 -20.82 36.16 -4.27
C ALA A 20 -20.31 34.73 -4.47
N SER A 21 -19.82 34.14 -3.38
CA SER A 21 -19.87 32.70 -3.19
C SER A 21 -21.33 32.25 -3.30
N ASN A 22 -21.70 31.64 -4.42
CA ASN A 22 -22.95 30.90 -4.51
C ASN A 22 -22.61 29.39 -4.55
N PRO A 23 -23.04 28.61 -3.55
CA PRO A 23 -22.91 27.16 -3.57
C PRO A 23 -23.95 26.56 -4.51
N ALA A 24 -23.73 25.31 -4.93
CA ALA A 24 -24.66 24.45 -5.65
C ALA A 24 -24.90 24.75 -7.15
N ILE A 25 -24.09 24.13 -8.00
CA ILE A 25 -24.62 23.24 -9.06
C ILE A 25 -23.78 21.96 -9.03
N ALA A 26 -24.04 21.09 -8.04
CA ALA A 26 -23.78 19.66 -8.17
C ALA A 26 -24.91 19.07 -9.06
N GLY A 27 -24.88 19.45 -10.33
CA GLY A 27 -25.78 18.94 -11.36
C GLY A 27 -24.98 18.02 -12.26
N GLY A 28 -24.72 16.79 -11.79
CA GLY A 28 -24.05 15.77 -12.59
C GLY A 28 -24.82 15.55 -13.89
N PHE A 29 -24.11 15.62 -15.02
CA PHE A 29 -24.62 15.18 -16.31
C PHE A 29 -24.97 13.69 -16.19
N LYS A 30 -26.26 13.33 -16.20
CA LYS A 30 -26.69 11.93 -16.34
C LYS A 30 -26.55 11.51 -17.80
N TRP A 31 -25.37 10.99 -18.14
CA TRP A 31 -25.16 10.31 -19.42
C TRP A 31 -25.94 9.00 -19.40
N ARG A 32 -26.96 8.87 -20.25
CA ARG A 32 -27.80 7.67 -20.32
C ARG A 32 -27.14 6.67 -21.28
N GLY A 33 -26.01 6.11 -20.84
CA GLY A 33 -25.32 5.03 -21.53
C GLY A 33 -25.93 3.68 -21.16
N PHE A 34 -26.17 2.82 -22.15
CA PHE A 34 -26.48 1.40 -21.90
C PHE A 34 -25.18 0.66 -21.59
N GLY A 35 -24.77 0.69 -20.32
CA GLY A 35 -23.62 -0.02 -19.76
C GLY A 35 -23.59 0.26 -18.25
N LYS A 36 -23.18 -0.70 -17.42
CA LYS A 36 -22.96 -0.39 -15.99
C LYS A 36 -21.82 0.61 -15.89
N ASP A 37 -22.03 1.71 -15.18
CA ASP A 37 -20.97 2.67 -14.91
C ASP A 37 -19.86 1.96 -14.13
N LEU A 38 -18.59 2.21 -14.50
CA LEU A 38 -17.44 1.65 -13.79
C LEU A 38 -17.24 2.28 -12.40
N ILE A 39 -17.90 3.42 -12.16
CA ILE A 39 -17.86 4.18 -10.91
C ILE A 39 -19.32 4.33 -10.46
N ASP A 40 -19.70 3.59 -9.42
CA ASP A 40 -21.09 3.49 -8.94
C ASP A 40 -21.15 3.51 -7.40
N PHE A 41 -20.41 4.45 -6.79
CA PHE A 41 -20.38 4.69 -5.34
C PHE A 41 -20.54 6.17 -5.01
N GLU A 42 -21.02 6.48 -3.81
CA GLU A 42 -21.18 7.87 -3.36
C GLU A 42 -19.81 8.51 -3.08
N PRO A 43 -19.42 9.60 -3.78
CA PRO A 43 -18.12 10.25 -3.60
C PRO A 43 -17.93 10.86 -2.21
N VAL A 44 -16.73 10.72 -1.64
CA VAL A 44 -16.39 11.32 -0.35
C VAL A 44 -15.93 12.78 -0.51
N PRO A 45 -16.51 13.75 0.23
CA PRO A 45 -16.04 15.13 0.20
C PRO A 45 -14.64 15.29 0.81
N VAL A 46 -13.75 16.03 0.14
CA VAL A 46 -12.38 16.30 0.61
C VAL A 46 -12.37 16.95 2.01
N ALA A 47 -13.32 17.84 2.29
CA ALA A 47 -13.42 18.53 3.58
C ALA A 47 -13.60 17.58 4.78
N SER A 48 -14.07 16.36 4.54
CA SER A 48 -14.27 15.34 5.58
C SER A 48 -12.96 14.66 6.00
N GLY A 49 -11.92 14.66 5.16
CA GLY A 49 -10.70 13.84 5.32
C GLY A 49 -9.53 14.50 6.07
N ASN A 50 -9.76 15.09 7.25
CA ASN A 50 -8.69 15.74 8.05
C ASN A 50 -8.29 14.97 9.33
N GLY A 51 -8.85 13.78 9.55
CA GLY A 51 -8.59 12.97 10.74
C GLY A 51 -7.43 11.97 10.56
N PRO A 52 -7.00 11.30 11.65
CA PRO A 52 -5.98 10.24 11.60
C PRO A 52 -6.51 8.93 11.00
N VAL A 53 -7.81 8.84 10.76
CA VAL A 53 -8.48 7.68 10.15
C VAL A 53 -9.02 8.06 8.77
N PRO A 54 -9.02 7.12 7.81
CA PRO A 54 -9.58 7.39 6.49
C PRO A 54 -11.09 7.65 6.59
N VAL A 55 -11.57 8.64 5.84
CA VAL A 55 -12.99 8.79 5.56
C VAL A 55 -13.27 8.10 4.24
N ILE A 56 -14.17 7.12 4.28
CA ILE A 56 -14.58 6.32 3.13
C ILE A 56 -16.07 6.54 2.82
N SER A 57 -16.51 6.10 1.64
CA SER A 57 -17.93 6.15 1.27
C SER A 57 -18.75 5.23 2.16
N GLU A 58 -20.01 5.58 2.41
CA GLU A 58 -20.96 4.75 3.19
C GLU A 58 -21.24 3.40 2.52
N ASP A 59 -20.91 3.26 1.22
CA ASP A 59 -21.03 2.02 0.45
C ASP A 59 -19.94 0.98 0.78
N TYR A 60 -18.92 1.36 1.58
CA TYR A 60 -17.74 0.55 1.85
C TYR A 60 -17.45 0.41 3.35
N GLU A 61 -16.69 -0.65 3.66
CA GLU A 61 -16.02 -0.85 4.95
C GLU A 61 -14.51 -0.98 4.73
N TYR A 62 -13.73 -0.75 5.79
CA TYR A 62 -12.30 -1.01 5.77
C TYR A 62 -11.86 -1.78 7.02
N GLN A 63 -10.78 -2.52 6.87
CA GLN A 63 -10.13 -3.26 7.94
C GLN A 63 -8.64 -2.92 7.95
N VAL A 64 -8.08 -2.69 9.14
CA VAL A 64 -6.62 -2.66 9.33
C VAL A 64 -6.11 -4.10 9.37
N LEU A 65 -5.16 -4.42 8.49
CA LEU A 65 -4.75 -5.81 8.26
C LEU A 65 -3.43 -6.20 8.94
N ILE A 66 -2.35 -5.46 8.68
CA ILE A 66 -0.98 -5.75 9.17
C ILE A 66 -0.23 -4.45 9.49
N PRO A 67 -0.57 -3.70 10.56
CA PRO A 67 0.14 -2.49 10.95
C PRO A 67 1.61 -2.75 11.33
N TRP A 68 2.42 -1.69 11.36
CA TRP A 68 3.79 -1.76 11.89
C TRP A 68 3.78 -2.31 13.32
N GLY A 69 4.66 -3.29 13.58
CA GLY A 69 4.79 -3.90 14.90
C GLY A 69 3.92 -5.15 15.08
N ASP A 70 3.01 -5.46 14.17
CA ASP A 70 2.40 -6.79 14.13
C ASP A 70 3.49 -7.85 13.98
N PRO A 71 3.29 -9.05 14.54
CA PRO A 71 4.27 -10.11 14.37
C PRO A 71 4.32 -10.56 12.90
N LEU A 72 5.50 -10.97 12.44
CA LEU A 72 5.67 -11.55 11.10
C LEU A 72 4.86 -12.84 10.95
N GLU A 73 4.77 -13.61 12.04
CA GLU A 73 4.07 -14.89 12.14
C GLU A 73 3.18 -14.88 13.39
N PRO A 74 1.97 -15.49 13.36
CA PRO A 74 1.08 -15.52 14.51
C PRO A 74 1.77 -16.06 15.77
N GLY A 75 1.69 -15.30 16.87
CA GLY A 75 2.32 -15.65 18.15
C GLY A 75 3.77 -15.16 18.33
N GLY A 76 4.35 -14.51 17.32
CA GLY A 76 5.64 -13.82 17.43
C GLY A 76 5.60 -12.55 18.29
N PRO A 77 6.74 -11.83 18.40
CA PRO A 77 6.80 -10.60 19.17
C PRO A 77 5.97 -9.50 18.50
N SER A 78 5.29 -8.67 19.30
CA SER A 78 4.43 -7.60 18.81
C SER A 78 4.73 -6.25 19.47
N TYR A 79 4.56 -5.17 18.73
CA TYR A 79 4.67 -3.79 19.20
C TYR A 79 3.40 -3.01 18.84
N THR A 80 2.82 -2.33 19.83
CA THR A 80 1.50 -1.68 19.71
C THR A 80 1.55 -0.24 19.19
N GLY A 81 2.74 0.27 18.84
CA GLY A 81 2.90 1.66 18.44
C GLY A 81 3.10 2.65 19.60
N ASP A 82 3.25 2.17 20.85
CA ASP A 82 3.46 3.05 22.01
C ASP A 82 4.76 3.87 21.88
N PRO A 83 4.70 5.21 21.80
CA PRO A 83 5.87 6.06 21.64
C PRO A 83 6.88 5.94 22.79
N SER A 84 6.46 5.49 23.98
CA SER A 84 7.32 5.36 25.16
C SER A 84 8.16 4.09 25.19
N THR A 85 7.84 3.11 24.33
CA THR A 85 8.56 1.84 24.25
C THR A 85 9.02 1.58 22.82
N ARG A 86 10.11 0.85 22.64
CA ARG A 86 10.56 0.40 21.32
C ARG A 86 10.93 -1.07 21.37
N PRO A 87 10.61 -1.84 20.30
CA PRO A 87 11.12 -3.19 20.20
C PRO A 87 12.64 -3.14 20.12
N THR A 88 13.29 -4.20 20.55
CA THR A 88 14.70 -4.44 20.23
C THR A 88 14.86 -4.65 18.71
N ALA A 89 16.08 -4.50 18.21
CA ALA A 89 16.38 -4.78 16.82
C ALA A 89 16.11 -6.25 16.46
N ALA A 90 16.33 -7.18 17.40
CA ALA A 90 16.03 -8.59 17.22
C ALA A 90 14.52 -8.83 17.07
N GLU A 91 13.71 -8.26 17.97
CA GLU A 91 12.24 -8.33 17.87
C GLU A 91 11.71 -7.70 16.58
N GLN A 92 12.24 -6.52 16.19
CA GLN A 92 11.82 -5.85 14.96
C GLN A 92 12.14 -6.67 13.70
N ALA A 93 13.15 -7.54 13.71
CA ALA A 93 13.45 -8.45 12.61
C ALA A 93 12.38 -9.55 12.43
N GLU A 94 11.51 -9.75 13.42
CA GLU A 94 10.42 -10.72 13.44
C GLU A 94 9.03 -10.04 13.45
N MET A 95 8.96 -8.73 13.19
CA MET A 95 7.72 -7.95 13.11
C MET A 95 7.49 -7.43 11.69
N ILE A 96 6.30 -6.95 11.38
CA ILE A 96 6.05 -6.09 10.22
C ILE A 96 6.81 -4.76 10.38
N GLY A 97 7.34 -4.23 9.28
CA GLY A 97 8.10 -2.99 9.25
C GLY A 97 7.24 -1.72 9.22
N ILE A 98 7.89 -0.57 9.17
CA ILE A 98 7.25 0.76 9.14
C ILE A 98 7.23 1.34 7.74
N GLY A 99 6.30 2.26 7.46
CA GLY A 99 6.24 2.97 6.18
C GLY A 99 5.90 2.05 5.04
N HIS A 100 4.77 1.36 5.17
CA HIS A 100 4.25 0.47 4.15
C HIS A 100 4.15 1.22 2.81
N ASP A 101 4.67 0.62 1.76
CA ASP A 101 4.65 1.18 0.41
C ASP A 101 4.23 0.10 -0.61
N GLY A 102 4.86 0.05 -1.79
CA GLY A 102 4.54 -0.89 -2.86
C GLY A 102 4.35 -2.33 -2.36
N MET A 103 3.31 -2.98 -2.87
CA MET A 103 2.92 -4.33 -2.47
C MET A 103 2.39 -5.14 -3.64
N TRP A 104 2.46 -6.47 -3.51
CA TRP A 104 1.88 -7.40 -4.47
C TRP A 104 1.30 -8.63 -3.77
N TYR A 105 0.11 -9.05 -4.22
CA TYR A 105 -0.59 -10.23 -3.73
C TYR A 105 -0.48 -11.40 -4.71
N PHE A 106 -0.06 -12.56 -4.22
CA PHE A 106 0.10 -13.79 -4.97
C PHE A 106 -0.91 -14.84 -4.47
N PRO A 107 -2.01 -15.08 -5.19
CA PRO A 107 -3.04 -16.05 -4.79
C PRO A 107 -2.49 -17.48 -4.69
N ILE A 108 -2.86 -18.19 -3.62
CA ILE A 108 -2.61 -19.63 -3.45
C ILE A 108 -3.87 -20.39 -3.88
N LYS A 109 -3.81 -21.05 -5.03
CA LYS A 109 -4.96 -21.77 -5.62
C LYS A 109 -5.33 -23.04 -4.84
N ASN A 110 -4.34 -23.73 -4.26
CA ASN A 110 -4.51 -24.92 -3.43
C ASN A 110 -3.23 -25.13 -2.59
N GLU A 111 -3.40 -25.33 -1.29
CA GLU A 111 -2.36 -25.63 -0.30
C GLU A 111 -1.50 -26.86 -0.67
N HIS A 112 -2.05 -27.77 -1.46
CA HIS A 112 -1.41 -29.02 -1.92
C HIS A 112 -1.05 -29.02 -3.42
N ALA A 113 -1.39 -27.99 -4.20
CA ALA A 113 -1.06 -27.95 -5.62
C ALA A 113 0.28 -27.23 -5.88
N PRO A 114 1.05 -27.64 -6.89
CA PRO A 114 2.17 -26.84 -7.39
C PRO A 114 1.66 -25.45 -7.77
N ARG A 115 2.40 -24.44 -7.33
CA ARG A 115 2.03 -23.03 -7.43
C ARG A 115 2.08 -22.56 -8.89
N CYS A 116 1.34 -21.49 -9.21
CA CYS A 116 1.42 -20.93 -10.56
C CYS A 116 2.88 -20.56 -10.89
N GLY A 117 3.33 -20.95 -12.08
CA GLY A 117 4.68 -20.65 -12.57
C GLY A 117 5.82 -21.56 -12.09
N TRP A 118 5.58 -22.61 -11.30
CA TRP A 118 6.62 -23.57 -10.93
C TRP A 118 6.09 -25.02 -10.94
N ASN A 119 6.20 -25.68 -12.09
CA ASN A 119 6.12 -27.14 -12.16
C ASN A 119 7.55 -27.71 -12.13
N HIS A 120 7.82 -28.62 -11.20
CA HIS A 120 9.12 -29.25 -10.92
C HIS A 120 9.67 -30.17 -12.05
N GLY A 121 9.38 -29.89 -13.33
CA GLY A 121 9.77 -30.75 -14.44
C GLY A 121 10.28 -30.06 -15.70
N TRP A 122 10.00 -28.77 -15.89
CA TRP A 122 10.34 -28.09 -17.14
C TRP A 122 10.68 -26.63 -16.83
N ASN A 123 11.89 -26.22 -17.16
CA ASN A 123 12.42 -24.87 -16.94
C ASN A 123 11.79 -23.85 -17.91
N GLU A 124 10.50 -23.94 -18.19
CA GLU A 124 9.76 -23.09 -19.13
C GLU A 124 8.55 -22.44 -18.44
N TRP A 125 8.44 -21.12 -18.62
CA TRP A 125 7.28 -20.31 -18.28
C TRP A 125 6.19 -20.56 -19.33
N ASP A 126 5.09 -21.22 -18.95
CA ASP A 126 4.00 -21.54 -19.89
C ASP A 126 2.76 -20.69 -19.58
N ASP A 127 2.78 -19.43 -20.03
CA ASP A 127 1.70 -18.45 -19.82
C ASP A 127 0.39 -18.85 -20.50
N PHE A 128 0.46 -19.64 -21.58
CA PHE A 128 -0.66 -19.80 -22.51
C PHE A 128 -1.70 -20.82 -22.03
N ASP A 129 -1.26 -21.93 -21.45
CA ASP A 129 -2.17 -22.96 -20.92
C ASP A 129 -2.66 -22.63 -19.49
N ASP A 130 -1.86 -21.94 -18.67
CA ASP A 130 -2.24 -21.60 -17.28
C ASP A 130 -3.29 -20.48 -17.21
N TRP A 131 -3.19 -19.44 -18.06
CA TRP A 131 -4.17 -18.34 -18.06
C TRP A 131 -5.53 -18.77 -18.59
N HIS A 132 -5.57 -19.53 -19.69
CA HIS A 132 -6.82 -19.86 -20.40
C HIS A 132 -7.58 -21.07 -19.83
N ARG A 133 -6.89 -22.06 -19.22
CA ARG A 133 -7.54 -23.24 -18.63
C ARG A 133 -7.91 -23.02 -17.16
N ASN A 134 -7.17 -22.23 -16.40
CA ASN A 134 -7.50 -21.97 -14.99
C ASN A 134 -8.68 -21.01 -14.80
N ASN A 135 -8.89 -20.06 -15.72
CA ASN A 135 -9.99 -19.10 -15.58
C ASN A 135 -11.38 -19.69 -15.89
N ARG A 136 -11.47 -20.90 -16.46
CA ARG A 136 -12.76 -21.43 -16.96
C ARG A 136 -13.43 -22.46 -16.06
N HIS A 137 -12.69 -23.14 -15.17
CA HIS A 137 -13.26 -24.30 -14.46
C HIS A 137 -12.90 -24.44 -12.96
N HIS A 138 -12.12 -23.52 -12.40
CA HIS A 138 -11.65 -23.61 -11.01
C HIS A 138 -12.23 -22.43 -10.19
N ARG A 139 -13.26 -22.69 -9.38
CA ARG A 139 -13.86 -21.76 -8.38
C ARG A 139 -12.92 -21.44 -7.19
N TYR A 140 -11.61 -21.40 -7.40
CA TYR A 140 -10.61 -21.27 -6.33
C TYR A 140 -10.27 -19.78 -6.20
N GLY A 141 -10.74 -19.17 -5.11
CA GLY A 141 -10.89 -17.73 -5.00
C GLY A 141 -9.65 -16.97 -4.56
N ASN A 142 -9.69 -15.65 -4.78
CA ASN A 142 -8.68 -14.68 -4.33
C ASN A 142 -8.79 -14.41 -2.81
N HIS A 143 -9.00 -15.47 -2.01
CA HIS A 143 -9.30 -15.43 -0.58
C HIS A 143 -8.16 -16.03 0.27
N HIS A 144 -7.04 -16.43 -0.34
CA HIS A 144 -5.88 -17.02 0.33
C HIS A 144 -4.63 -16.82 -0.54
N GLY A 145 -3.55 -16.26 0.02
CA GLY A 145 -2.35 -15.95 -0.77
C GLY A 145 -1.24 -15.30 0.03
N MET A 146 -0.10 -15.09 -0.63
CA MET A 146 1.04 -14.37 -0.07
C MET A 146 0.94 -12.88 -0.39
N LEU A 147 1.17 -12.01 0.58
CA LEU A 147 1.37 -10.59 0.37
C LEU A 147 2.85 -10.26 0.58
N CYS A 148 3.47 -9.69 -0.44
CA CYS A 148 4.79 -9.07 -0.35
C CYS A 148 4.61 -7.56 -0.25
N ILE A 149 5.16 -6.93 0.77
CA ILE A 149 4.96 -5.49 1.05
C ILE A 149 6.26 -4.80 1.45
N ASN A 150 6.52 -3.65 0.86
CA ASN A 150 7.69 -2.83 1.14
C ASN A 150 7.51 -2.00 2.42
N HIS A 151 8.63 -1.68 3.07
CA HIS A 151 8.75 -0.84 4.25
C HIS A 151 9.83 0.22 3.99
N GLU A 152 9.41 1.39 3.52
CA GLU A 152 10.28 2.41 2.94
C GLU A 152 10.52 3.60 3.88
N PHE A 153 9.46 4.09 4.53
CA PHE A 153 9.50 5.35 5.26
C PHE A 153 9.51 5.19 6.78
N GLY A 154 10.46 5.86 7.44
CA GLY A 154 10.50 5.94 8.90
C GLY A 154 11.73 6.70 9.38
N ARG A 155 11.58 7.99 9.69
CA ARG A 155 12.66 8.75 10.34
C ARG A 155 12.92 8.27 11.77
N ASN A 156 14.11 8.58 12.31
CA ASN A 156 14.52 8.24 13.67
C ASN A 156 13.46 8.57 14.75
N PRO A 157 12.76 9.73 14.74
CA PRO A 157 11.75 9.98 15.77
C PRO A 157 10.58 8.98 15.74
N HIS A 158 10.23 8.46 14.57
CA HIS A 158 9.19 7.42 14.47
C HIS A 158 9.71 6.10 15.01
N VAL A 159 10.87 5.63 14.52
CA VAL A 159 11.38 4.29 14.81
C VAL A 159 12.06 4.18 16.17
N LEU A 160 12.74 5.22 16.62
CA LEU A 160 13.58 5.21 17.84
C LEU A 160 13.01 6.06 18.96
N ASN A 161 12.06 6.97 18.67
CA ASN A 161 11.69 8.07 19.56
C ASN A 161 12.90 8.94 19.96
N LYS A 162 13.84 9.11 19.02
CA LYS A 162 15.07 9.90 19.18
C LYS A 162 15.36 10.67 17.89
N ASP A 163 16.10 11.77 17.98
CA ASP A 163 16.54 12.51 16.80
C ASP A 163 17.65 11.75 16.04
N GLN A 164 18.53 11.06 16.77
CA GLN A 164 19.68 10.33 16.21
C GLN A 164 19.87 8.98 16.93
N PRO A 165 20.40 7.95 16.25
CA PRO A 165 20.83 6.72 16.90
C PRO A 165 22.07 6.99 17.77
N GLU A 166 22.12 6.39 18.96
CA GLU A 166 23.21 6.59 19.93
C GLU A 166 24.17 5.40 19.98
N ASN A 167 23.74 4.25 19.49
CA ASN A 167 24.48 2.99 19.56
C ASN A 167 24.09 2.05 18.41
N LEU A 168 24.78 0.91 18.31
CA LEU A 168 24.54 -0.08 17.24
C LEU A 168 23.13 -0.68 17.29
N GLU A 169 22.52 -0.81 18.46
CA GLU A 169 21.17 -1.35 18.60
C GLU A 169 20.14 -0.41 17.96
N ASP A 170 20.27 0.90 18.19
CA ASP A 170 19.42 1.91 17.54
C ASP A 170 19.55 1.85 16.01
N VAL A 171 20.78 1.70 15.49
CA VAL A 171 21.02 1.58 14.05
C VAL A 171 20.37 0.31 13.49
N ARG A 172 20.56 -0.83 14.18
CA ARG A 172 19.99 -2.12 13.75
C ARG A 172 18.47 -2.14 13.81
N LEU A 173 17.88 -1.52 14.84
CA LEU A 173 16.44 -1.39 14.95
C LEU A 173 15.88 -0.63 13.73
N SER A 174 16.50 0.50 13.37
CA SER A 174 16.14 1.23 12.15
C SER A 174 16.30 0.38 10.88
N GLN A 175 17.44 -0.30 10.72
CA GLN A 175 17.69 -1.19 9.59
C GLN A 175 16.69 -2.35 9.47
N HIS A 176 16.24 -2.90 10.60
CA HIS A 176 15.30 -4.03 10.64
C HIS A 176 13.84 -3.58 10.51
N ALA A 177 13.52 -2.31 10.75
CA ALA A 177 12.19 -1.76 10.53
C ALA A 177 11.86 -1.53 9.03
N HIS A 178 12.86 -1.53 8.15
CA HIS A 178 12.72 -1.29 6.71
C HIS A 178 12.98 -2.55 5.88
N GLY A 179 12.68 -2.48 4.58
CA GLY A 179 12.88 -3.57 3.62
C GLY A 179 11.55 -4.14 3.11
N VAL A 180 11.34 -5.45 3.24
CA VAL A 180 10.14 -6.16 2.77
C VAL A 180 9.65 -7.13 3.84
N ALA A 181 8.33 -7.25 3.98
CA ALA A 181 7.69 -8.39 4.64
C ALA A 181 6.97 -9.25 3.61
N VAL A 182 7.12 -10.55 3.76
CA VAL A 182 6.32 -11.56 3.06
C VAL A 182 5.47 -12.25 4.12
N VAL A 183 4.14 -12.23 3.95
CA VAL A 183 3.19 -12.84 4.89
C VAL A 183 2.13 -13.63 4.15
N GLU A 184 1.56 -14.65 4.79
CA GLU A 184 0.42 -15.38 4.25
C GLU A 184 -0.88 -14.86 4.84
N LEU A 185 -1.87 -14.61 3.98
CA LEU A 185 -3.15 -14.05 4.34
C LEU A 185 -4.29 -14.94 3.88
N LYS A 186 -5.31 -15.08 4.72
CA LYS A 186 -6.53 -15.81 4.41
C LYS A 186 -7.77 -15.04 4.84
N GLU A 187 -8.75 -15.02 3.96
CA GLU A 187 -10.09 -14.49 4.20
C GLU A 187 -10.99 -15.59 4.74
N ARG A 188 -11.70 -15.27 5.82
CA ARG A 188 -12.77 -16.09 6.39
C ARG A 188 -13.95 -15.20 6.77
N PHE A 189 -15.10 -15.48 6.17
CA PHE A 189 -16.38 -14.80 6.48
C PHE A 189 -16.34 -13.27 6.34
N GLY A 190 -15.70 -12.76 5.29
CA GLY A 190 -15.49 -11.35 4.99
C GLY A 190 -14.25 -10.74 5.62
N THR A 191 -13.57 -11.44 6.53
CA THR A 191 -12.44 -10.89 7.30
C THR A 191 -11.12 -11.48 6.86
N TRP A 192 -10.16 -10.60 6.53
CA TRP A 192 -8.80 -11.00 6.19
C TRP A 192 -7.93 -11.08 7.44
N SER A 193 -7.05 -12.07 7.51
CA SER A 193 -6.11 -12.23 8.63
C SER A 193 -4.83 -12.91 8.17
N GLN A 194 -3.74 -12.64 8.88
CA GLN A 194 -2.50 -13.40 8.74
C GLN A 194 -2.72 -14.84 9.25
N VAL A 195 -2.11 -15.80 8.57
CA VAL A 195 -2.06 -17.20 8.99
C VAL A 195 -0.61 -17.66 9.08
N GLU A 196 -0.37 -18.71 9.85
CA GLU A 196 0.97 -19.29 9.99
C GLU A 196 1.51 -19.75 8.62
N SER A 197 2.78 -19.43 8.36
CA SER A 197 3.43 -19.74 7.08
C SER A 197 4.89 -20.10 7.25
N GLU A 198 5.28 -21.24 6.68
CA GLU A 198 6.69 -21.61 6.50
C GLU A 198 7.47 -20.63 5.59
N ARG A 199 6.77 -19.69 4.95
CA ARG A 199 7.32 -18.77 3.95
C ARG A 199 7.24 -17.32 4.37
N ALA A 200 6.67 -17.01 5.52
CA ALA A 200 6.76 -15.65 5.99
C ALA A 200 8.21 -15.29 6.24
N ARG A 201 8.57 -14.08 5.84
CA ARG A 201 9.95 -13.64 5.84
C ARG A 201 10.04 -12.14 5.99
N ARG A 202 10.91 -11.71 6.88
CA ARG A 202 11.45 -10.35 6.85
C ARG A 202 12.74 -10.33 6.04
N ILE A 203 12.76 -9.41 5.09
CA ILE A 203 13.93 -9.05 4.31
C ILE A 203 14.25 -7.62 4.71
N HIS A 204 15.36 -7.40 5.39
CA HIS A 204 15.73 -6.10 5.93
C HIS A 204 17.10 -5.67 5.42
N VAL A 205 17.57 -4.48 5.81
CA VAL A 205 18.81 -3.87 5.29
C VAL A 205 20.05 -4.77 5.49
N ASN A 206 20.07 -5.59 6.54
CA ASN A 206 21.17 -6.55 6.80
C ASN A 206 20.94 -7.96 6.23
N SER A 207 19.87 -8.20 5.47
CA SER A 207 19.65 -9.52 4.85
C SER A 207 20.67 -9.72 3.73
N PRO A 208 21.39 -10.87 3.69
CA PRO A 208 22.31 -11.14 2.59
C PRO A 208 21.59 -11.15 1.24
N MET A 209 22.17 -10.46 0.26
CA MET A 209 21.67 -10.35 -1.11
C MET A 209 22.77 -10.62 -2.10
N GLU A 210 22.39 -11.06 -3.30
CA GLU A 210 23.28 -11.25 -4.43
C GLU A 210 23.07 -10.13 -5.45
N PHE A 211 24.15 -9.50 -5.89
CA PHE A 211 24.09 -8.63 -7.06
C PHE A 211 24.09 -9.49 -8.32
N SER A 212 23.17 -9.18 -9.24
CA SER A 212 23.11 -9.81 -10.56
C SER A 212 23.05 -8.74 -11.66
N GLY A 213 23.08 -9.16 -12.91
CA GLY A 213 23.08 -8.26 -14.07
C GLY A 213 24.44 -7.62 -14.35
N PRO A 214 24.51 -6.64 -15.27
CA PRO A 214 25.77 -6.14 -15.84
C PRO A 214 26.76 -5.54 -14.84
N ALA A 215 26.30 -5.14 -13.66
CA ALA A 215 27.14 -4.52 -12.64
C ALA A 215 27.75 -5.53 -11.64
N ALA A 216 27.28 -6.78 -11.60
CA ALA A 216 27.55 -7.73 -10.52
C ALA A 216 29.05 -7.94 -10.21
N ASP A 217 29.88 -8.06 -11.25
CA ASP A 217 31.33 -8.31 -11.12
C ASP A 217 32.18 -7.02 -11.14
N SER A 218 31.55 -5.84 -11.06
CA SER A 218 32.26 -4.57 -11.12
C SER A 218 33.15 -4.36 -9.89
N GLU A 219 34.38 -3.87 -10.09
CA GLU A 219 35.26 -3.45 -9.00
C GLU A 219 34.63 -2.38 -8.10
N LEU A 220 33.65 -1.61 -8.62
CA LEU A 220 32.93 -0.58 -7.86
C LEU A 220 31.97 -1.14 -6.80
N LEU A 221 31.60 -2.43 -6.88
CA LEU A 221 30.74 -3.07 -5.89
C LEU A 221 31.52 -3.78 -4.77
N LYS A 222 32.86 -3.82 -4.85
CA LYS A 222 33.71 -4.43 -3.82
C LYS A 222 33.95 -3.44 -2.68
N THR A 223 33.70 -3.87 -1.44
CA THR A 223 33.82 -3.06 -0.22
C THR A 223 34.64 -3.77 0.85
#